data_AF-A0A367JSI9-F1
#
_entry.id   AF-A0A367JSI9-F1
#
_cell.length_a   1.000
_cell.length_b   1.000
_cell.length_c   1.000
_cell.angle_alpha   90.00
_cell.angle_beta   90.00
_cell.angle_gamma   90.00
#
_symmetry.space_group_name_H-M   'P 1'
#
loop_
_entity.id
_entity.type
_entity.pdbx_description
1 polymer ?
#
loop_
_entity_poly.entity_id
_entity_poly.type
_entity_poly.pdbx_seq_one_letter_code
_entity_poly.pdbx_strand_id
1 'polypeptide(L)'
;MKFGAHLQNNLFPPWRLSYFSYNRLKQELKRRTLDHQWTQTDEEEFIQLMDNELHQVLDFIHAKLSDLESRIIYCERTQQDVSIEETLADILFDFNQLASFIRINYQALQKMIKKHDRWTAFSVKNRFLESSRALDVQRLDPLAAHISVLQHKSESPEVYWIQPEDVIRVKSDLLLQAAKTSEADISCVYLDTADFKYYTNLIQKEKEADFIRLRWQSGSQKVLVESKQKTLFTLTEDEATKYLSGQLQLPDDLLKPLQPVLRVTYHRITFATNGVETYLDTDITFHQASNLYHLPQATLGPHNLEMASGCRPVPKFSKYLHGISHFHEMPLVPYWLSFEQQASTQQPVRIQLADESEPLLPQEKLLAQKIPDQDLEANNNKVEIKVKLDSKTFFSNERTFISWLQFSALLLSASVNLLNFGDSTSRIAGGVFVGIAGGVALYSLYRFERRAWMIGHRSIGRYEDLWGPAALCVILVCALIVNIYLRFR
;
A
#
# COMPACT_ATOMS: atom_id res chain seq x y z
N MET A 1 30.43 -23.80 10.99
CA MET A 1 31.00 -23.33 12.27
C MET A 1 30.15 -23.82 13.45
N LYS A 2 30.75 -24.07 14.63
CA LYS A 2 30.00 -24.44 15.84
C LYS A 2 29.12 -23.24 16.25
N PHE A 3 27.81 -23.45 16.42
CA PHE A 3 26.88 -22.34 16.71
C PHE A 3 27.23 -21.54 17.96
N GLY A 4 27.84 -22.16 18.99
CA GLY A 4 28.29 -21.42 20.17
C GLY A 4 29.34 -20.33 19.86
N ALA A 5 30.20 -20.54 18.86
CA ALA A 5 31.16 -19.53 18.40
C ALA A 5 30.47 -18.45 17.54
N HIS A 6 29.48 -18.85 16.73
CA HIS A 6 28.64 -17.90 15.99
C HIS A 6 27.84 -16.99 16.91
N LEU A 7 27.31 -17.53 18.02
CA LEU A 7 26.63 -16.73 19.04
C LEU A 7 27.61 -15.70 19.59
N GLN A 8 28.76 -16.12 20.12
CA GLN A 8 29.75 -15.21 20.72
C GLN A 8 30.24 -14.10 19.81
N ASN A 9 30.42 -14.37 18.51
CA ASN A 9 30.90 -13.38 17.54
C ASN A 9 29.83 -12.34 17.15
N ASN A 10 28.54 -12.64 17.32
CA ASN A 10 27.44 -11.75 16.96
C ASN A 10 26.72 -11.13 18.17
N LEU A 11 27.23 -11.37 19.39
CA LEU A 11 26.66 -10.76 20.60
C LEU A 11 26.91 -9.26 20.60
N PHE A 12 25.86 -8.51 20.93
CA PHE A 12 26.04 -7.11 21.34
C PHE A 12 26.53 -7.07 22.80
N PRO A 13 27.77 -6.57 23.07
CA PRO A 13 28.37 -6.68 24.40
C PRO A 13 27.54 -6.09 25.55
N PRO A 14 26.86 -4.93 25.39
CA PRO A 14 26.03 -4.35 26.44
C PRO A 14 24.87 -5.24 26.88
N TRP A 15 24.34 -6.10 26.02
CA TRP A 15 23.18 -6.94 26.31
C TRP A 15 23.54 -8.40 26.54
N ARG A 16 24.84 -8.70 26.73
CA ARG A 16 25.38 -10.07 26.81
C ARG A 16 24.64 -10.97 27.81
N LEU A 17 24.20 -10.42 28.94
CA LEU A 17 23.51 -11.16 30.01
C LEU A 17 22.04 -11.44 29.71
N SER A 18 21.44 -10.70 28.78
CA SER A 18 20.04 -10.86 28.38
C SER A 18 19.86 -11.88 27.26
N TYR A 19 20.95 -12.35 26.63
CA TYR A 19 20.88 -13.37 25.58
C TYR A 19 20.61 -14.74 26.18
N PHE A 20 19.86 -15.54 25.43
CA PHE A 20 19.58 -16.93 25.71
C PHE A 20 20.87 -17.74 25.96
N SER A 21 21.00 -18.36 27.15
CA SER A 21 22.22 -19.04 27.60
C SER A 21 22.46 -20.41 26.93
N TYR A 22 22.59 -20.42 25.60
CA TYR A 22 22.77 -21.63 24.78
C TYR A 22 23.89 -22.55 25.28
N ASN A 23 25.04 -21.99 25.65
CA ASN A 23 26.19 -22.78 26.06
C ASN A 23 25.98 -23.47 27.41
N ARG A 24 25.29 -22.80 28.35
CA ARG A 24 24.95 -23.34 29.66
C ARG A 24 23.95 -24.50 29.51
N LEU A 25 22.85 -24.28 28.79
CA LEU A 25 21.85 -25.31 28.55
C LEU A 25 22.41 -26.51 27.78
N LYS A 26 23.31 -26.26 26.82
CA LYS A 26 24.01 -27.34 26.11
C LYS A 26 24.91 -28.16 27.03
N GLN A 27 25.61 -27.53 27.97
CA GLN A 27 26.44 -28.24 28.95
C GLN A 27 25.57 -29.09 29.87
N GLU A 28 24.44 -28.54 30.32
CA GLU A 28 23.50 -29.24 31.20
C GLU A 28 22.87 -30.45 30.50
N LEU A 29 22.42 -30.29 29.26
CA LEU A 29 21.92 -31.39 28.41
C LEU A 29 22.98 -32.49 28.28
N LYS A 30 24.24 -32.12 28.02
CA LYS A 30 25.34 -33.08 27.87
C LYS A 30 25.68 -33.79 29.18
N ARG A 31 25.68 -33.07 30.30
CA ARG A 31 25.98 -33.62 31.62
C ARG A 31 24.95 -34.70 31.99
N ARG A 32 23.66 -34.36 31.94
CA ARG A 32 22.56 -35.28 32.27
C ARG A 32 22.49 -36.51 31.37
N THR A 33 22.76 -36.35 30.07
CA THR A 33 22.79 -37.47 29.11
C THR A 33 23.99 -38.41 29.32
N LEU A 34 25.08 -37.93 29.92
CA LEU A 34 26.26 -38.74 30.24
C LEU A 34 26.14 -39.41 31.60
N ASP A 35 25.48 -38.76 32.57
CA ASP A 35 25.32 -39.27 33.93
C ASP A 35 24.32 -40.43 33.99
N HIS A 36 23.19 -40.34 33.26
CA HIS A 36 22.16 -41.39 33.20
C HIS A 36 21.31 -41.31 31.91
N GLN A 37 20.49 -42.34 31.66
CA GLN A 37 19.48 -42.26 30.61
C GLN A 37 18.47 -41.15 30.92
N TRP A 38 18.07 -40.39 29.90
CA TRP A 38 17.18 -39.24 30.05
C TRP A 38 15.82 -39.66 30.60
N THR A 39 15.43 -39.09 31.75
CA THR A 39 14.17 -39.43 32.43
C THR A 39 13.10 -38.36 32.21
N GLN A 40 11.85 -38.67 32.56
CA GLN A 40 10.76 -37.69 32.51
C GLN A 40 10.96 -36.53 33.51
N THR A 41 11.61 -36.77 34.64
CA THR A 41 11.97 -35.73 35.59
C THR A 41 13.04 -34.79 35.03
N ASP A 42 14.02 -35.32 34.28
CA ASP A 42 15.00 -34.50 33.56
C ASP A 42 14.35 -33.64 32.47
N GLU A 43 13.38 -34.20 31.76
CA GLU A 43 12.60 -33.48 30.76
C GLU A 43 11.89 -32.27 31.38
N GLU A 44 11.18 -32.46 32.49
CA GLU A 44 10.46 -31.38 33.18
C GLU A 44 11.41 -30.30 33.72
N GLU A 45 12.51 -30.68 34.36
CA GLU A 45 13.51 -29.73 34.86
C GLU A 45 14.20 -28.96 33.73
N PHE A 46 14.55 -29.64 32.64
CA PHE A 46 15.21 -29.00 31.50
C PHE A 46 14.27 -28.05 30.77
N ILE A 47 12.99 -28.40 30.64
CA ILE A 47 11.96 -27.51 30.11
C ILE A 47 11.83 -26.27 30.99
N GLN A 48 11.77 -26.41 32.32
CA GLN A 48 11.72 -25.27 33.23
C GLN A 48 12.93 -24.34 33.06
N LEU A 49 14.13 -24.90 32.90
CA LEU A 49 15.34 -24.11 32.64
C LEU A 49 15.24 -23.36 31.30
N MET A 50 14.74 -24.00 30.25
CA MET A 50 14.52 -23.36 28.95
C MET A 50 13.45 -22.27 29.02
N ASP A 51 12.34 -22.51 29.70
CA ASP A 51 11.26 -21.54 29.90
C ASP A 51 11.78 -20.32 30.66
N ASN A 52 12.54 -20.49 31.73
CA ASN A 52 13.10 -19.37 32.52
C ASN A 52 14.02 -18.48 31.67
N GLU A 53 14.91 -19.09 30.88
CA GLU A 53 15.80 -18.34 29.99
C GLU A 53 15.01 -17.62 28.87
N LEU A 54 13.93 -18.23 28.40
CA LEU A 54 13.07 -17.64 27.38
C LEU A 54 12.23 -16.47 27.92
N HIS A 55 11.68 -16.58 29.13
CA HIS A 55 10.98 -15.49 29.79
C HIS A 55 11.91 -14.29 29.99
N GLN A 56 13.15 -14.51 30.44
CA GLN A 56 14.15 -13.45 30.56
C GLN A 56 14.38 -12.70 29.24
N VAL A 57 14.49 -13.44 28.13
CA VAL A 57 14.68 -12.86 26.79
C VAL A 57 13.44 -12.05 26.37
N LEU A 58 12.24 -12.60 26.58
CA LEU A 58 10.98 -11.95 26.22
C LEU A 58 10.74 -10.68 27.05
N ASP A 59 10.98 -10.72 28.36
CA ASP A 59 10.86 -9.56 29.25
C ASP A 59 11.82 -8.45 28.82
N PHE A 60 13.06 -8.80 28.45
CA PHE A 60 14.02 -7.85 27.93
C PHE A 60 13.56 -7.22 26.60
N ILE A 61 13.01 -8.02 25.68
CA ILE A 61 12.46 -7.52 24.41
C ILE A 61 11.30 -6.56 24.68
N HIS A 62 10.35 -6.92 25.55
CA HIS A 62 9.21 -6.09 25.89
C HIS A 62 9.65 -4.76 26.52
N ALA A 63 10.60 -4.79 27.46
CA ALA A 63 11.15 -3.58 28.07
C ALA A 63 11.82 -2.67 27.03
N LYS A 64 12.61 -3.22 26.10
CA LYS A 64 13.28 -2.45 25.05
C LYS A 64 12.33 -1.91 23.99
N LEU A 65 11.29 -2.67 23.67
CA LEU A 65 10.26 -2.26 22.72
C LEU A 65 9.46 -1.07 23.28
N SER A 66 9.08 -1.12 24.55
CA SER A 66 8.37 -0.02 25.24
C SER A 66 9.23 1.24 25.39
N ASP A 67 10.54 1.09 25.64
CA ASP A 67 11.50 2.21 25.66
C ASP A 67 11.58 2.89 24.29
N LEU A 68 11.72 2.11 23.21
CA LEU A 68 11.74 2.62 21.84
C LEU A 68 10.43 3.31 21.47
N GLU A 69 9.27 2.71 21.78
CA GLU A 69 7.95 3.32 21.57
C GLU A 69 7.84 4.68 22.27
N SER A 70 8.26 4.76 23.54
CA SER A 70 8.20 5.99 24.31
C SER A 70 9.07 7.10 23.71
N ARG A 71 10.28 6.74 23.25
CA ARG A 71 11.21 7.67 22.59
C ARG A 71 10.69 8.13 21.23
N ILE A 72 10.07 7.23 20.46
CA ILE A 72 9.42 7.56 19.19
C ILE A 72 8.26 8.54 19.40
N ILE A 73 7.36 8.27 20.36
CA ILE A 73 6.23 9.16 20.69
C ILE A 73 6.73 10.54 21.13
N TYR A 74 7.83 10.59 21.89
CA TYR A 74 8.47 11.85 22.27
C TYR A 74 8.96 12.63 21.04
N CYS A 75 9.68 11.98 20.12
CA CYS A 75 10.12 12.59 18.86
C CYS A 75 8.95 13.03 17.96
N GLU A 76 7.82 12.31 17.97
CA GLU A 76 6.65 12.69 17.16
C GLU A 76 5.99 13.99 17.64
N ARG A 77 5.99 14.22 18.96
CA ARG A 77 5.37 15.39 19.61
C ARG A 77 6.24 16.65 19.53
N THR A 78 7.56 16.50 19.56
CA THR A 78 8.50 17.62 19.50
C THR A 78 8.77 17.95 18.04
N GLN A 79 8.07 18.95 17.48
CA GLN A 79 7.99 19.14 16.01
C GLN A 79 9.14 19.89 15.33
N GLN A 80 10.08 20.51 16.05
CA GLN A 80 11.16 21.35 15.48
C GLN A 80 12.31 21.46 16.47
N ASP A 81 13.30 20.57 16.40
CA ASP A 81 14.57 20.80 17.11
C ASP A 81 15.71 19.98 16.50
N VAL A 82 16.91 20.57 16.45
CA VAL A 82 18.14 19.94 15.94
C VAL A 82 18.51 18.69 16.76
N SER A 83 18.05 18.61 18.02
CA SER A 83 18.20 17.46 18.91
C SER A 83 17.47 16.19 18.44
N ILE A 84 16.52 16.31 17.50
CA ILE A 84 15.75 15.17 16.99
C ILE A 84 16.63 14.24 16.15
N GLU A 85 17.62 14.75 15.42
CA GLU A 85 18.48 13.92 14.55
C GLU A 85 19.43 13.02 15.35
N GLU A 86 20.05 13.54 16.41
CA GLU A 86 20.87 12.74 17.34
C GLU A 86 20.02 11.67 18.04
N THR A 87 18.86 12.07 18.56
CA THR A 87 17.93 11.15 19.23
C THR A 87 17.42 10.06 18.27
N LEU A 88 17.17 10.41 17.01
CA LEU A 88 16.71 9.49 15.99
C LEU A 88 17.82 8.52 15.55
N ALA A 89 19.07 8.97 15.44
CA ALA A 89 20.21 8.10 15.20
C ALA A 89 20.36 7.05 16.32
N ASP A 90 20.17 7.45 17.56
CA ASP A 90 20.18 6.54 18.71
C ASP A 90 19.00 5.56 18.69
N ILE A 91 17.79 6.03 18.35
CA ILE A 91 16.60 5.15 18.20
C ILE A 91 16.83 4.11 17.11
N LEU A 92 17.42 4.51 15.97
CA LEU A 92 17.73 3.61 14.86
C LEU A 92 18.80 2.59 15.21
N PHE A 93 19.83 3.02 15.92
CA PHE A 93 20.87 2.12 16.41
C PHE A 93 20.24 1.07 17.32
N ASP A 94 19.50 1.50 18.34
CA ASP A 94 18.86 0.59 19.29
C ASP A 94 17.84 -0.33 18.64
N PHE A 95 17.07 0.15 17.65
CA PHE A 95 16.15 -0.65 16.86
C PHE A 95 16.88 -1.77 16.09
N ASN A 96 17.96 -1.44 15.38
CA ASN A 96 18.75 -2.44 14.63
C ASN A 96 19.40 -3.47 15.56
N GLN A 97 19.90 -3.00 16.71
CA GLN A 97 20.46 -3.88 17.73
C GLN A 97 19.38 -4.83 18.28
N LEU A 98 18.16 -4.34 18.53
CA LEU A 98 17.03 -5.15 18.99
C LEU A 98 16.59 -6.18 17.94
N ALA A 99 16.52 -5.80 16.66
CA ALA A 99 16.22 -6.73 15.57
C ALA A 99 17.27 -7.86 15.47
N SER A 100 18.56 -7.51 15.58
CA SER A 100 19.65 -8.48 15.61
C SER A 100 19.55 -9.40 16.84
N PHE A 101 19.23 -8.84 18.00
CA PHE A 101 19.03 -9.58 19.26
C PHE A 101 17.89 -10.61 19.12
N ILE A 102 16.73 -10.22 18.62
CA ILE A 102 15.58 -11.12 18.41
C ILE A 102 15.97 -12.26 17.47
N ARG A 103 16.58 -11.94 16.32
CA ARG A 103 17.02 -12.92 15.32
C ARG A 103 17.99 -13.95 15.90
N ILE A 104 18.99 -13.51 16.66
CA ILE A 104 19.99 -14.40 17.26
C ILE A 104 19.36 -15.31 18.31
N ASN A 105 18.47 -14.77 19.16
CA ASN A 105 17.79 -15.55 20.20
C ASN A 105 16.81 -16.57 19.59
N TYR A 106 16.06 -16.19 18.55
CA TYR A 106 15.23 -17.12 17.78
C TYR A 106 16.07 -18.29 17.22
N GLN A 107 17.21 -18.00 16.60
CA GLN A 107 18.12 -19.05 16.10
C GLN A 107 18.66 -19.93 17.24
N ALA A 108 18.95 -19.35 18.40
CA ALA A 108 19.46 -20.09 19.55
C ALA A 108 18.42 -21.06 20.11
N LEU A 109 17.16 -20.61 20.24
CA LEU A 109 16.03 -21.44 20.66
C LEU A 109 15.81 -22.59 19.67
N GLN A 110 15.71 -22.30 18.37
CA GLN A 110 15.52 -23.31 17.33
C GLN A 110 16.65 -24.37 17.32
N LYS A 111 17.90 -23.95 17.54
CA LYS A 111 19.03 -24.89 17.62
C LYS A 111 19.08 -25.66 18.92
N MET A 112 18.54 -25.16 20.02
CA MET A 112 18.39 -25.93 21.25
C MET A 112 17.30 -26.97 21.12
N ILE A 113 16.12 -26.61 20.61
CA ILE A 113 15.01 -27.56 20.36
C ILE A 113 15.51 -28.72 19.50
N LYS A 114 16.11 -28.43 18.33
CA LYS A 114 16.67 -29.47 17.44
C LYS A 114 17.73 -30.34 18.09
N LYS A 115 18.48 -29.80 19.06
CA LYS A 115 19.54 -30.55 19.74
C LYS A 115 18.97 -31.45 20.84
N HIS A 116 18.04 -30.92 21.61
CA HIS A 116 17.30 -31.64 22.62
C HIS A 116 16.61 -32.85 21.99
N ASP A 117 15.77 -32.62 20.96
CA ASP A 117 15.00 -33.69 20.30
C ASP A 117 15.90 -34.79 19.73
N ARG A 118 17.12 -34.44 19.29
CA ARG A 118 18.10 -35.40 18.78
C ARG A 118 18.76 -36.24 19.88
N TRP A 119 18.87 -35.74 21.11
CA TRP A 119 19.64 -36.35 22.20
C TRP A 119 18.75 -37.08 23.20
N THR A 120 17.49 -36.67 23.36
CA THR A 120 16.58 -37.18 24.39
C THR A 120 15.46 -38.06 23.82
N ALA A 121 15.26 -38.08 22.49
CA ALA A 121 14.16 -38.75 21.79
C ALA A 121 12.73 -38.24 22.17
N PHE A 122 12.62 -37.27 23.08
CA PHE A 122 11.41 -36.50 23.36
C PHE A 122 11.31 -35.30 22.41
N SER A 123 10.10 -34.87 22.09
CA SER A 123 9.86 -33.71 21.20
C SER A 123 9.27 -32.53 21.96
N VAL A 124 10.05 -31.46 22.12
CA VAL A 124 9.62 -30.20 22.75
C VAL A 124 9.17 -29.15 21.74
N LYS A 125 9.27 -29.44 20.43
CA LYS A 125 8.95 -28.50 19.35
C LYS A 125 7.56 -27.88 19.47
N ASN A 126 6.54 -28.66 19.80
CA ASN A 126 5.16 -28.17 19.91
C ASN A 126 4.96 -27.26 21.14
N ARG A 127 5.71 -27.50 22.22
CA ARG A 127 5.61 -26.74 23.47
C ARG A 127 6.19 -25.32 23.34
N PHE A 128 7.29 -25.18 22.60
CA PHE A 128 7.93 -23.89 22.34
C PHE A 128 7.48 -23.23 21.02
N LEU A 129 6.43 -23.74 20.37
CA LEU A 129 5.95 -23.21 19.09
C LEU A 129 5.44 -21.78 19.23
N GLU A 130 4.60 -21.52 20.25
CA GLU A 130 4.07 -20.18 20.52
C GLU A 130 5.16 -19.20 20.94
N SER A 131 6.07 -19.63 21.82
CA SER A 131 7.19 -18.80 22.24
C SER A 131 8.17 -18.52 21.09
N SER A 132 8.31 -19.45 20.15
CA SER A 132 9.07 -19.22 18.92
C SER A 132 8.38 -18.23 17.97
N ARG A 133 7.05 -18.16 17.95
CA ARG A 133 6.29 -17.12 17.23
C ARG A 133 6.36 -15.77 17.94
N ALA A 134 6.46 -15.76 19.27
CA ALA A 134 6.64 -14.53 20.04
C ALA A 134 8.00 -13.84 19.75
N LEU A 135 9.00 -14.62 19.34
CA LEU A 135 10.31 -14.16 18.87
C LEU A 135 10.36 -13.84 17.37
N ASP A 136 9.21 -13.66 16.71
CA ASP A 136 9.16 -13.26 15.30
C ASP A 136 9.51 -11.78 15.14
N VAL A 137 10.41 -11.50 14.18
CA VAL A 137 10.92 -10.17 13.86
C VAL A 137 9.80 -9.26 13.33
N GLN A 138 8.72 -9.83 12.80
CA GLN A 138 7.54 -9.11 12.29
C GLN A 138 6.90 -8.18 13.35
N ARG A 139 7.13 -8.41 14.64
CA ARG A 139 6.65 -7.50 15.70
C ARG A 139 7.28 -6.11 15.67
N LEU A 140 8.41 -5.94 14.98
CA LEU A 140 9.09 -4.65 14.85
C LEU A 140 8.55 -3.79 13.70
N ASP A 141 7.69 -4.33 12.83
CA ASP A 141 7.20 -3.64 11.63
C ASP A 141 6.46 -2.32 11.94
N PRO A 142 5.61 -2.22 12.98
CA PRO A 142 4.99 -0.94 13.36
C PRO A 142 6.02 0.11 13.80
N LEU A 143 7.09 -0.29 14.51
CA LEU A 143 8.14 0.62 14.94
C LEU A 143 9.03 1.05 13.78
N ALA A 144 9.36 0.14 12.86
CA ALA A 144 10.07 0.47 11.64
C ALA A 144 9.32 1.54 10.83
N ALA A 145 7.98 1.48 10.80
CA ALA A 145 7.14 2.49 10.17
C ALA A 145 7.23 3.85 10.86
N HIS A 146 7.07 3.92 12.18
CA HIS A 146 7.18 5.19 12.90
C HIS A 146 8.57 5.82 12.79
N ILE A 147 9.63 5.01 12.93
CA ILE A 147 11.01 5.47 12.78
C ILE A 147 11.27 5.98 11.36
N SER A 148 10.74 5.31 10.34
CA SER A 148 10.88 5.78 8.96
C SER A 148 10.11 7.08 8.68
N VAL A 149 8.98 7.31 9.34
CA VAL A 149 8.24 8.58 9.26
C VAL A 149 9.03 9.70 9.95
N LEU A 150 9.66 9.42 11.10
CA LEU A 150 10.50 10.38 11.82
C LEU A 150 11.79 10.72 11.08
N GLN A 151 12.46 9.73 10.48
CA GLN A 151 13.65 9.92 9.62
C GLN A 151 13.40 10.93 8.50
N HIS A 152 12.16 11.01 8.08
CA HIS A 152 11.71 11.76 6.93
C HIS A 152 11.13 13.13 7.28
N LYS A 153 10.87 13.44 8.55
CA LYS A 153 10.65 14.84 8.94
C LYS A 153 11.92 15.68 8.82
N SER A 154 13.10 15.05 8.81
CA SER A 154 14.42 15.70 8.68
C SER A 154 14.93 15.76 7.22
N GLU A 155 14.63 14.77 6.37
CA GLU A 155 14.99 14.77 4.94
C GLU A 155 13.76 14.99 4.03
N SER A 156 13.83 15.88 3.02
CA SER A 156 12.74 16.06 2.06
C SER A 156 12.41 14.73 1.32
N PRO A 157 11.13 14.35 1.17
CA PRO A 157 10.73 13.15 0.44
C PRO A 157 11.27 13.14 -0.98
N GLU A 158 12.04 12.10 -1.33
CA GLU A 158 12.39 11.83 -2.74
C GLU A 158 11.17 11.38 -3.56
N VAL A 159 10.17 10.76 -2.91
CA VAL A 159 9.00 10.17 -3.57
C VAL A 159 7.72 10.41 -2.76
N TYR A 160 6.64 10.74 -3.46
CA TYR A 160 5.29 10.86 -2.93
C TYR A 160 4.35 9.86 -3.61
N TRP A 161 3.43 9.28 -2.85
CA TRP A 161 2.31 8.50 -3.37
C TRP A 161 1.10 9.39 -3.57
N ILE A 162 0.44 9.22 -4.72
CA ILE A 162 -0.76 9.95 -5.10
C ILE A 162 -1.90 8.95 -5.27
N GLN A 163 -3.05 9.24 -4.65
CA GLN A 163 -4.24 8.43 -4.84
C GLN A 163 -4.77 8.57 -6.28
N PRO A 164 -5.36 7.52 -6.88
CA PRO A 164 -5.90 7.56 -8.24
C PRO A 164 -6.79 8.78 -8.55
N GLU A 165 -7.56 9.22 -7.54
CA GLU A 165 -8.50 10.33 -7.61
C GLU A 165 -7.81 11.68 -7.84
N ASP A 166 -6.59 11.84 -7.32
CA ASP A 166 -5.85 13.09 -7.33
C ASP A 166 -4.82 13.18 -8.47
N VAL A 167 -4.55 12.07 -9.19
CA VAL A 167 -3.51 12.00 -10.23
C VAL A 167 -3.72 13.04 -11.33
N ILE A 168 -4.95 13.22 -11.80
CA ILE A 168 -5.27 14.17 -12.88
C ILE A 168 -5.01 15.61 -12.43
N ARG A 169 -5.41 15.93 -11.20
CA ARG A 169 -5.20 17.26 -10.61
C ARG A 169 -3.71 17.57 -10.44
N VAL A 170 -2.95 16.62 -9.90
CA VAL A 170 -1.50 16.80 -9.74
C VAL A 170 -0.82 16.91 -11.12
N LYS A 171 -1.22 16.11 -12.11
CA LYS A 171 -0.72 16.22 -13.48
C LYS A 171 -0.99 17.61 -14.07
N SER A 172 -2.20 18.17 -13.91
CA SER A 172 -2.49 19.51 -14.44
C SER A 172 -1.67 20.61 -13.78
N ASP A 173 -1.48 20.54 -12.46
CA ASP A 173 -0.71 21.55 -11.72
C ASP A 173 0.77 21.54 -12.14
N LEU A 174 1.34 20.34 -12.36
CA LEU A 174 2.71 20.19 -12.88
C LEU A 174 2.86 20.66 -14.32
N LEU A 175 1.87 20.37 -15.18
CA LEU A 175 1.87 20.82 -16.58
C LEU A 175 1.86 22.35 -16.69
N LEU A 176 1.14 23.05 -15.80
CA LEU A 176 1.09 24.51 -15.79
C LEU A 176 2.44 25.15 -15.45
N GLN A 177 3.28 24.47 -14.69
CA GLN A 177 4.56 24.98 -14.20
C GLN A 177 5.75 24.51 -15.05
N ALA A 178 5.59 23.44 -15.81
CA ALA A 178 6.68 22.82 -16.56
C ALA A 178 7.07 23.64 -17.80
N ALA A 179 8.38 23.87 -17.96
CA ALA A 179 8.93 24.47 -19.18
C ALA A 179 9.05 23.46 -20.32
N LYS A 180 9.30 22.18 -19.99
CA LYS A 180 9.38 21.08 -20.96
C LYS A 180 8.77 19.81 -20.37
N THR A 181 8.10 19.05 -21.23
CA THR A 181 7.45 17.78 -20.89
C THR A 181 7.92 16.67 -21.81
N SER A 182 8.02 15.46 -21.27
CA SER A 182 8.34 14.24 -22.04
C SER A 182 7.59 13.06 -21.44
N GLU A 183 6.96 12.24 -22.28
CA GLU A 183 6.23 11.03 -21.86
C GLU A 183 6.91 9.78 -22.43
N ALA A 184 6.96 8.71 -21.63
CA ALA A 184 7.68 7.49 -21.97
C ALA A 184 7.10 6.27 -21.23
N ASP A 185 6.85 5.17 -21.95
CA ASP A 185 6.60 3.88 -21.33
C ASP A 185 7.92 3.20 -20.97
N ILE A 186 8.13 2.94 -19.68
CA ILE A 186 9.38 2.40 -19.16
C ILE A 186 9.16 0.97 -18.71
N SER A 187 10.08 0.10 -19.14
CA SER A 187 10.21 -1.27 -18.64
C SER A 187 11.55 -1.43 -17.93
N CYS A 188 11.49 -1.96 -16.71
CA CYS A 188 12.65 -2.26 -15.89
C CYS A 188 12.65 -3.73 -15.49
N VAL A 189 13.79 -4.41 -15.56
CA VAL A 189 14.01 -5.76 -15.00
C VAL A 189 15.09 -5.67 -13.94
N TYR A 190 14.75 -6.00 -12.70
CA TYR A 190 15.66 -6.04 -11.57
C TYR A 190 16.34 -7.41 -11.48
N LEU A 191 17.64 -7.37 -11.18
CA LEU A 191 18.46 -8.55 -10.99
C LEU A 191 18.86 -8.70 -9.53
N ASP A 192 18.84 -9.92 -9.01
CA ASP A 192 19.38 -10.26 -7.69
C ASP A 192 19.95 -11.69 -7.71
N THR A 193 20.69 -12.02 -6.67
CA THR A 193 21.11 -13.39 -6.32
C THR A 193 19.91 -14.25 -5.90
N ALA A 194 20.05 -15.58 -5.96
CA ALA A 194 19.03 -16.51 -5.50
C ALA A 194 18.61 -16.34 -4.02
N ASP A 195 19.53 -15.84 -3.19
CA ASP A 195 19.30 -15.60 -1.77
C ASP A 195 18.83 -14.16 -1.46
N PHE A 196 18.50 -13.34 -2.49
CA PHE A 196 18.04 -11.96 -2.32
C PHE A 196 19.01 -11.07 -1.50
N LYS A 197 20.31 -11.21 -1.76
CA LYS A 197 21.35 -10.43 -1.10
C LYS A 197 21.20 -8.93 -1.34
N TYR A 198 20.91 -8.50 -2.58
CA TYR A 198 20.79 -7.06 -2.88
C TYR A 198 19.57 -6.46 -2.20
N TYR A 199 18.45 -7.18 -2.21
CA TYR A 199 17.27 -6.82 -1.43
C TYR A 199 17.60 -6.63 0.06
N THR A 200 18.27 -7.61 0.67
CA THR A 200 18.60 -7.60 2.10
C THR A 200 19.52 -6.43 2.46
N ASN A 201 20.52 -6.17 1.63
CA ASN A 201 21.44 -5.05 1.84
C ASN A 201 20.73 -3.70 1.67
N LEU A 202 19.83 -3.60 0.68
CA LEU A 202 19.08 -2.37 0.40
C LEU A 202 18.08 -2.03 1.51
N ILE A 203 17.36 -3.02 2.04
CA ILE A 203 16.42 -2.79 3.15
C ILE A 203 17.14 -2.48 4.48
N GLN A 204 18.31 -3.10 4.71
CA GLN A 204 19.14 -2.82 5.89
C GLN A 204 19.96 -1.52 5.78
N LYS A 205 19.89 -0.82 4.63
CA LYS A 205 20.62 0.42 4.35
C LYS A 205 22.13 0.28 4.57
N GLU A 206 22.72 -0.83 4.13
CA GLU A 206 24.17 -1.01 4.19
C GLU A 206 24.90 0.07 3.35
N LYS A 207 26.11 0.47 3.76
CA LYS A 207 26.86 1.57 3.13
C LYS A 207 27.17 1.33 1.64
N GLU A 208 27.22 0.08 1.21
CA GLU A 208 27.47 -0.35 -0.18
C GLU A 208 26.22 -0.94 -0.85
N ALA A 209 25.03 -0.70 -0.29
CA ALA A 209 23.80 -1.25 -0.82
C ALA A 209 23.44 -0.64 -2.20
N ASP A 210 23.56 -1.47 -3.22
CA ASP A 210 23.21 -1.14 -4.60
C ASP A 210 22.00 -1.98 -5.08
N PHE A 211 21.49 -1.69 -6.27
CA PHE A 211 20.63 -2.58 -7.03
C PHE A 211 21.12 -2.60 -8.47
N ILE A 212 20.86 -3.68 -9.21
CA ILE A 212 21.16 -3.73 -10.63
C ILE A 212 19.85 -3.93 -11.39
N ARG A 213 19.63 -3.10 -12.42
CA ARG A 213 18.45 -3.21 -13.29
C ARG A 213 18.79 -2.97 -14.75
N LEU A 214 18.05 -3.64 -15.63
CA LEU A 214 17.99 -3.33 -17.05
C LEU A 214 16.78 -2.43 -17.27
N ARG A 215 16.99 -1.25 -17.86
CA ARG A 215 15.95 -0.24 -18.13
C ARG A 215 15.90 0.06 -19.62
N TRP A 216 14.71 0.04 -20.19
CA TRP A 216 14.49 0.49 -21.57
C TRP A 216 13.15 1.22 -21.71
N GLN A 217 13.08 2.06 -22.73
CA GLN A 217 11.88 2.78 -23.11
C GLN A 217 11.23 2.10 -24.32
N SER A 218 9.91 2.07 -24.37
CA SER A 218 9.18 1.57 -25.54
C SER A 218 9.61 2.32 -26.81
N GLY A 219 10.00 1.56 -27.84
CA GLY A 219 10.52 2.10 -29.11
C GLY A 219 12.03 2.43 -29.13
N SER A 220 12.76 2.26 -28.02
CA SER A 220 14.22 2.39 -27.98
C SER A 220 14.90 1.05 -28.32
N GLN A 221 15.87 1.07 -29.23
CA GLN A 221 16.74 -0.09 -29.51
C GLN A 221 17.86 -0.29 -28.46
N LYS A 222 17.95 0.62 -27.49
CA LYS A 222 18.98 0.62 -26.44
C LYS A 222 18.38 0.24 -25.10
N VAL A 223 19.04 -0.70 -24.42
CA VAL A 223 18.75 -1.14 -23.05
C VAL A 223 19.88 -0.68 -22.14
N LEU A 224 19.55 0.10 -21.12
CA LEU A 224 20.52 0.65 -20.17
C LEU A 224 20.66 -0.30 -18.98
N VAL A 225 21.88 -0.73 -18.69
CA VAL A 225 22.17 -1.48 -17.47
C VAL A 225 22.62 -0.49 -16.40
N GLU A 226 21.84 -0.41 -15.32
CA GLU A 226 21.99 0.63 -14.31
C GLU A 226 22.23 0.05 -12.93
N SER A 227 23.06 0.77 -12.18
CA SER A 227 23.14 0.71 -10.72
C SER A 227 22.43 1.92 -10.11
N LYS A 228 22.26 1.94 -8.79
CA LYS A 228 21.57 3.01 -8.05
C LYS A 228 22.04 4.43 -8.40
N GLN A 229 23.31 4.60 -8.73
CA GLN A 229 23.92 5.92 -8.94
C GLN A 229 24.45 6.16 -10.36
N LYS A 230 24.55 5.12 -11.20
CA LYS A 230 25.18 5.24 -12.53
C LYS A 230 24.68 4.20 -13.52
N THR A 231 24.69 4.57 -14.80
CA THR A 231 24.62 3.61 -15.89
C THR A 231 25.97 2.90 -16.00
N LEU A 232 25.97 1.57 -15.93
CA LEU A 232 27.17 0.73 -16.02
C LEU A 232 27.59 0.60 -17.49
N PHE A 233 26.67 0.15 -18.34
CA PHE A 233 26.87 0.01 -19.77
C PHE A 233 25.52 -0.04 -20.51
N THR A 234 25.56 -0.03 -21.83
CA THR A 234 24.37 -0.11 -22.70
C THR A 234 24.43 -1.38 -23.53
N LEU A 235 23.29 -2.06 -23.63
CA LEU A 235 23.08 -3.25 -24.47
C LEU A 235 22.13 -2.91 -25.61
N THR A 236 22.20 -3.70 -26.67
CA THR A 236 21.13 -3.75 -27.68
C THR A 236 19.96 -4.61 -27.19
N GLU A 237 18.77 -4.41 -27.76
CA GLU A 237 17.58 -5.19 -27.41
C GLU A 237 17.75 -6.71 -27.62
N ASP A 238 18.46 -7.11 -28.67
CA ASP A 238 18.76 -8.50 -28.97
C ASP A 238 19.71 -9.11 -27.91
N GLU A 239 20.76 -8.39 -27.52
CA GLU A 239 21.68 -8.82 -26.46
C GLU A 239 20.97 -8.93 -25.10
N ALA A 240 20.10 -7.99 -24.76
CA ALA A 240 19.33 -8.03 -23.53
C ALA A 240 18.37 -9.23 -23.51
N THR A 241 17.71 -9.53 -24.63
CA THR A 241 16.80 -10.68 -24.75
C THR A 241 17.57 -12.01 -24.63
N LYS A 242 18.73 -12.12 -25.28
CA LYS A 242 19.60 -13.28 -25.17
C LYS A 242 20.16 -13.44 -23.75
N TYR A 243 20.47 -12.34 -23.06
CA TYR A 243 20.91 -12.39 -21.67
C TYR A 243 19.79 -12.86 -20.74
N LEU A 244 18.58 -12.29 -20.86
CA LEU A 244 17.43 -12.66 -20.03
C LEU A 244 16.97 -14.11 -20.26
N SER A 245 17.16 -14.65 -21.46
CA SER A 245 16.90 -16.05 -21.78
C SER A 245 18.04 -17.01 -21.40
N GLY A 246 19.15 -16.49 -20.85
CA GLY A 246 20.32 -17.29 -20.46
C GLY A 246 21.19 -17.75 -21.63
N GLN A 247 20.93 -17.26 -22.85
CA GLN A 247 21.65 -17.62 -24.08
C GLN A 247 22.94 -16.81 -24.28
N LEU A 248 23.06 -15.66 -23.62
CA LEU A 248 24.24 -14.79 -23.66
C LEU A 248 24.83 -14.65 -22.26
N GLN A 249 26.12 -14.96 -22.11
CA GLN A 249 26.89 -14.58 -20.93
C GLN A 249 27.62 -13.27 -21.24
N LEU A 250 27.31 -12.23 -20.47
CA LEU A 250 27.97 -10.94 -20.64
C LEU A 250 29.45 -11.01 -20.16
N PRO A 251 30.36 -10.22 -20.76
CA PRO A 251 31.80 -10.32 -20.50
C PRO A 251 32.24 -9.88 -19.10
N ASP A 252 31.39 -9.17 -18.35
CA ASP A 252 31.71 -8.66 -17.02
C ASP A 252 31.29 -9.64 -15.91
N ASP A 253 32.24 -10.01 -15.04
CA ASP A 253 32.00 -10.74 -13.79
C ASP A 253 31.01 -10.03 -12.84
N LEU A 254 30.67 -8.75 -13.09
CA LEU A 254 29.70 -7.98 -12.30
C LEU A 254 28.29 -8.58 -12.27
N LEU A 255 27.90 -9.36 -13.28
CA LEU A 255 26.54 -9.90 -13.40
C LEU A 255 26.40 -11.38 -13.00
N LYS A 256 27.50 -12.08 -12.70
CA LYS A 256 27.45 -13.45 -12.17
C LYS A 256 27.54 -13.37 -10.64
N PRO A 257 26.54 -13.81 -9.86
CA PRO A 257 25.50 -14.80 -10.13
C PRO A 257 24.06 -14.24 -10.11
N LEU A 258 23.81 -13.14 -10.83
CA LEU A 258 22.52 -12.44 -10.77
C LEU A 258 21.52 -13.02 -11.78
N GLN A 259 20.27 -13.15 -11.35
CA GLN A 259 19.15 -13.61 -12.16
C GLN A 259 18.02 -12.57 -12.16
N PRO A 260 17.17 -12.53 -13.20
CA PRO A 260 16.00 -11.66 -13.22
C PRO A 260 14.99 -12.11 -12.18
N VAL A 261 14.67 -11.22 -11.23
CA VAL A 261 13.76 -11.52 -10.11
C VAL A 261 12.43 -10.79 -10.21
N LEU A 262 12.41 -9.58 -10.80
CA LEU A 262 11.21 -8.75 -10.87
C LEU A 262 11.23 -7.87 -12.11
N ARG A 263 10.14 -7.85 -12.86
CA ARG A 263 9.92 -6.88 -13.92
C ARG A 263 8.92 -5.83 -13.47
N VAL A 264 9.21 -4.56 -13.72
CA VAL A 264 8.36 -3.42 -13.38
C VAL A 264 8.12 -2.60 -14.63
N THR A 265 6.86 -2.34 -14.96
CA THR A 265 6.44 -1.49 -16.08
C THR A 265 5.63 -0.32 -15.55
N TYR A 266 5.83 0.86 -16.12
CA TYR A 266 5.11 2.07 -15.72
C TYR A 266 5.18 3.13 -16.82
N HIS A 267 4.20 4.01 -16.84
CA HIS A 267 4.17 5.18 -17.72
C HIS A 267 4.77 6.38 -16.97
N ARG A 268 5.85 6.97 -17.50
CA ARG A 268 6.54 8.11 -16.88
C ARG A 268 6.30 9.39 -17.67
N ILE A 269 5.95 10.44 -16.94
CA ILE A 269 5.88 11.81 -17.43
C ILE A 269 6.94 12.62 -16.70
N THR A 270 7.88 13.21 -17.43
CA THR A 270 8.92 14.07 -16.85
C THR A 270 8.59 15.53 -17.12
N PHE A 271 8.70 16.35 -16.08
CA PHE A 271 8.46 17.79 -16.06
C PHE A 271 9.77 18.49 -15.71
N ALA A 272 10.27 19.35 -16.59
CA ALA A 272 11.43 20.18 -16.32
C ALA A 272 10.97 21.60 -15.94
N THR A 273 11.25 22.02 -14.70
CA THR A 273 10.88 23.34 -14.18
C THR A 273 12.11 23.99 -13.57
N ASN A 274 12.55 25.13 -14.10
CA ASN A 274 13.68 25.91 -13.58
C ASN A 274 14.97 25.10 -13.33
N GLY A 275 15.24 24.09 -14.17
CA GLY A 275 16.42 23.22 -14.04
C GLY A 275 16.26 22.04 -13.08
N VAL A 276 15.11 21.89 -12.42
CA VAL A 276 14.75 20.70 -11.63
C VAL A 276 13.86 19.79 -12.47
N GLU A 277 14.23 18.51 -12.55
CA GLU A 277 13.41 17.48 -13.20
C GLU A 277 12.56 16.76 -12.15
N THR A 278 11.25 16.91 -12.24
CA THR A 278 10.27 16.13 -11.49
C THR A 278 9.64 15.09 -12.42
N TYR A 279 9.29 13.91 -11.91
CA TYR A 279 8.64 12.88 -12.70
C TYR A 279 7.36 12.37 -12.02
N LEU A 280 6.38 11.96 -12.82
CA LEU A 280 5.15 11.29 -12.38
C LEU A 280 5.08 9.91 -13.05
N ASP A 281 5.03 8.86 -12.25
CA ASP A 281 4.85 7.49 -12.71
C ASP A 281 3.42 7.01 -12.45
N THR A 282 2.73 6.58 -13.50
CA THR A 282 1.38 5.99 -13.46
C THR A 282 1.41 4.54 -13.96
N ASP A 283 0.32 3.81 -13.76
CA ASP A 283 0.11 2.43 -14.23
C ASP A 283 1.26 1.49 -13.84
N ILE A 284 1.76 1.65 -12.61
CA ILE A 284 2.89 0.89 -12.09
C ILE A 284 2.46 -0.56 -11.88
N THR A 285 3.08 -1.44 -12.65
CA THR A 285 2.75 -2.86 -12.70
C THR A 285 3.99 -3.69 -12.46
N PHE A 286 3.86 -4.64 -11.54
CA PHE A 286 4.88 -5.59 -11.13
C PHE A 286 4.55 -6.95 -11.72
N HIS A 287 5.55 -7.55 -12.35
CA HIS A 287 5.44 -8.84 -13.03
C HIS A 287 6.48 -9.78 -12.47
N GLN A 288 6.03 -10.96 -12.06
CA GLN A 288 6.90 -12.06 -11.68
C GLN A 288 6.34 -13.36 -12.22
N ALA A 289 7.08 -13.99 -13.14
CA ALA A 289 6.62 -15.17 -13.86
C ALA A 289 5.22 -14.95 -14.47
N SER A 290 4.20 -15.70 -14.01
CA SER A 290 2.81 -15.58 -14.44
C SER A 290 1.97 -14.61 -13.60
N ASN A 291 2.50 -14.13 -12.48
CA ASN A 291 1.76 -13.30 -11.54
C ASN A 291 1.98 -11.82 -11.86
N LEU A 292 0.90 -11.05 -11.72
CA LEU A 292 0.86 -9.62 -11.98
C LEU A 292 0.24 -8.92 -10.79
N TYR A 293 0.87 -7.83 -10.35
CA TYR A 293 0.37 -6.95 -9.30
C TYR A 293 0.40 -5.51 -9.78
N HIS A 294 -0.69 -4.79 -9.57
CA HIS A 294 -0.83 -3.38 -9.95
C HIS A 294 -0.78 -2.51 -8.70
N LEU A 295 0.14 -1.55 -8.64
CA LEU A 295 0.19 -0.57 -7.56
C LEU A 295 -0.97 0.41 -7.72
N PRO A 296 -1.91 0.51 -6.78
CA PRO A 296 -3.04 1.42 -6.94
C PRO A 296 -2.61 2.89 -6.93
N GLN A 297 -1.53 3.25 -6.23
CA GLN A 297 -1.06 4.63 -6.15
C GLN A 297 -0.10 4.97 -7.30
N ALA A 298 -0.16 6.22 -7.77
CA ALA A 298 0.87 6.80 -8.63
C ALA A 298 2.04 7.31 -7.78
N THR A 299 3.24 7.41 -8.37
CA THR A 299 4.41 7.92 -7.65
C THR A 299 4.95 9.20 -8.28
N LEU A 300 5.15 10.24 -7.47
CA LEU A 300 5.75 11.51 -7.87
C LEU A 300 7.16 11.61 -7.32
N GLY A 301 8.11 11.99 -8.17
CA GLY A 301 9.50 12.26 -7.81
C GLY A 301 9.69 13.56 -7.02
N PRO A 302 10.95 13.95 -6.76
CA PRO A 302 11.25 15.11 -5.92
C PRO A 302 10.65 16.38 -6.54
N HIS A 303 9.92 17.14 -5.72
CA HIS A 303 9.29 18.38 -6.15
C HIS A 303 9.26 19.37 -4.98
N ASN A 304 9.60 20.63 -5.26
CA ASN A 304 9.68 21.70 -4.26
C ASN A 304 8.33 22.33 -3.91
N LEU A 305 7.19 21.77 -4.35
CA LEU A 305 5.92 22.39 -4.03
C LEU A 305 5.47 22.03 -2.62
N GLU A 306 5.00 23.07 -1.91
CA GLU A 306 4.01 22.99 -0.83
C GLU A 306 2.70 22.40 -1.40
N MET A 307 2.72 21.12 -1.82
CA MET A 307 1.72 20.62 -2.74
C MET A 307 0.61 19.82 -2.08
N ALA A 308 -0.58 20.40 -2.23
CA ALA A 308 -1.90 19.80 -2.45
C ALA A 308 -2.34 18.59 -1.60
N SER A 309 -3.54 18.74 -1.02
CA SER A 309 -4.37 17.65 -0.51
C SER A 309 -4.37 16.45 -1.48
N GLY A 310 -3.86 15.29 -1.06
CA GLY A 310 -3.87 14.06 -1.85
C GLY A 310 -2.51 13.37 -2.01
N CYS A 311 -1.40 14.10 -1.85
CA CYS A 311 -0.05 13.55 -1.89
C CYS A 311 0.39 13.08 -0.50
N ARG A 312 0.75 11.79 -0.37
CA ARG A 312 1.35 11.23 0.86
C ARG A 312 2.85 11.01 0.63
N PRO A 313 3.74 11.61 1.42
CA PRO A 313 5.16 11.35 1.25
C PRO A 313 5.51 9.91 1.65
N VAL A 314 6.33 9.24 0.83
CA VAL A 314 6.82 7.88 1.07
C VAL A 314 8.34 7.85 0.94
N PRO A 315 9.06 8.19 2.04
CA PRO A 315 10.52 8.23 2.08
C PRO A 315 11.17 6.97 1.52
N LYS A 316 12.19 7.15 0.67
CA LYS A 316 13.07 6.08 0.18
C LYS A 316 12.28 4.93 -0.47
N PHE A 317 11.09 5.23 -1.01
CA PHE A 317 10.25 4.27 -1.69
C PHE A 317 11.04 3.62 -2.84
N SER A 318 11.03 2.29 -2.84
CA SER A 318 11.67 1.51 -3.89
C SER A 318 10.64 0.57 -4.51
N LYS A 319 10.39 0.75 -5.80
CA LYS A 319 9.58 -0.18 -6.60
C LYS A 319 10.14 -1.61 -6.50
N TYR A 320 11.47 -1.75 -6.45
CA TYR A 320 12.12 -3.06 -6.28
C TYR A 320 11.75 -3.73 -4.95
N LEU A 321 11.98 -3.04 -3.83
CA LEU A 321 11.70 -3.60 -2.52
C LEU A 321 10.20 -3.93 -2.37
N HIS A 322 9.34 -3.04 -2.87
CA HIS A 322 7.90 -3.24 -2.82
C HIS A 322 7.46 -4.48 -3.61
N GLY A 323 7.89 -4.62 -4.88
CA GLY A 323 7.50 -5.76 -5.71
C GLY A 323 8.03 -7.10 -5.19
N ILE A 324 9.28 -7.17 -4.72
CA ILE A 324 9.83 -8.40 -4.13
C ILE A 324 9.08 -8.80 -2.87
N SER A 325 8.80 -7.85 -1.97
CA SER A 325 8.06 -8.14 -0.74
C SER A 325 6.62 -8.59 -0.97
N HIS A 326 6.02 -8.20 -2.10
CA HIS A 326 4.66 -8.60 -2.44
C HIS A 326 4.59 -10.05 -2.93
N PHE A 327 5.57 -10.48 -3.73
CA PHE A 327 5.57 -11.82 -4.34
C PHE A 327 6.39 -12.86 -3.57
N HIS A 328 7.28 -12.45 -2.66
CA HIS A 328 8.11 -13.33 -1.86
C HIS A 328 7.92 -13.10 -0.36
N GLU A 329 7.90 -14.19 0.40
CA GLU A 329 7.94 -14.16 1.86
C GLU A 329 9.35 -13.79 2.34
N MET A 330 9.60 -12.49 2.49
CA MET A 330 10.87 -11.96 2.94
C MET A 330 10.93 -11.81 4.46
N PRO A 331 12.09 -12.05 5.10
CA PRO A 331 12.23 -11.92 6.55
C PRO A 331 12.18 -10.46 7.04
N LEU A 332 12.44 -9.51 6.14
CA LEU A 332 12.34 -8.08 6.38
C LEU A 332 11.51 -7.49 5.24
N VAL A 333 10.53 -6.65 5.57
CA VAL A 333 9.66 -5.99 4.59
C VAL A 333 9.68 -4.47 4.77
N PRO A 334 9.54 -3.68 3.69
CA PRO A 334 9.48 -2.23 3.80
C PRO A 334 8.31 -1.75 4.65
N TYR A 335 8.57 -0.72 5.45
CA TYR A 335 7.58 -0.18 6.37
C TYR A 335 6.28 0.28 5.69
N TRP A 336 6.32 0.75 4.44
CA TRP A 336 5.14 1.28 3.75
C TRP A 336 4.11 0.20 3.39
N LEU A 337 4.46 -1.09 3.40
CA LEU A 337 3.49 -2.17 3.17
C LEU A 337 2.45 -2.26 4.28
N SER A 338 2.81 -1.85 5.51
CA SER A 338 1.85 -1.73 6.60
C SER A 338 0.71 -0.75 6.28
N PHE A 339 0.99 0.29 5.47
CA PHE A 339 -0.01 1.25 5.04
C PHE A 339 -1.04 0.64 4.07
N GLU A 340 -0.63 -0.31 3.23
CA GLU A 340 -1.54 -1.04 2.34
C GLU A 340 -2.39 -2.06 3.10
N GLN A 341 -1.81 -2.74 4.09
CA GLN A 341 -2.56 -3.67 4.94
C GLN A 341 -3.64 -2.95 5.77
N GLN A 342 -3.36 -1.74 6.24
CA GLN A 342 -4.34 -0.87 6.92
C GLN A 342 -5.41 -0.32 5.97
N ALA A 343 -5.06 -0.04 4.71
CA ALA A 343 -6.01 0.40 3.69
C ALA A 343 -6.94 -0.74 3.22
N SER A 344 -6.46 -1.98 3.19
CA SER A 344 -7.25 -3.17 2.86
C SER A 344 -8.15 -3.64 4.01
N THR A 345 -7.80 -3.38 5.28
CA THR A 345 -8.72 -3.60 6.43
C THR A 345 -9.88 -2.61 6.48
N GLN A 346 -9.86 -1.53 5.68
CA GLN A 346 -10.98 -0.61 5.49
C GLN A 346 -11.87 -0.96 4.28
N GLN A 347 -11.61 -2.07 3.59
CA GLN A 347 -12.62 -2.64 2.72
C GLN A 347 -13.68 -3.32 3.60
N PRO A 348 -14.97 -2.97 3.48
CA PRO A 348 -15.99 -3.77 4.13
C PRO A 348 -15.84 -5.19 3.59
N VAL A 349 -15.69 -6.15 4.50
CA VAL A 349 -15.90 -7.57 4.19
C VAL A 349 -17.20 -7.63 3.41
N ARG A 350 -17.10 -7.88 2.10
CA ARG A 350 -18.27 -8.28 1.32
C ARG A 350 -18.59 -9.65 1.87
N ILE A 351 -19.55 -9.70 2.80
CA ILE A 351 -20.19 -10.93 3.21
C ILE A 351 -20.70 -11.54 1.90
N GLN A 352 -19.95 -12.49 1.37
CA GLN A 352 -20.49 -13.46 0.44
C GLN A 352 -21.49 -14.21 1.31
N LEU A 353 -22.79 -13.99 1.04
CA LEU A 353 -23.84 -14.84 1.55
C LEU A 353 -23.52 -16.24 1.02
N ALA A 354 -22.82 -17.03 1.83
CA ALA A 354 -22.64 -18.44 1.59
C ALA A 354 -24.02 -19.07 1.73
N ASP A 355 -24.44 -19.79 0.68
CA ASP A 355 -25.62 -20.64 0.70
C ASP A 355 -25.65 -21.47 1.98
N GLU A 356 -26.72 -21.31 2.75
CA GLU A 356 -27.03 -22.16 3.89
C GLU A 356 -27.30 -23.58 3.39
N SER A 357 -26.33 -24.49 3.55
CA SER A 357 -26.63 -25.92 3.63
C SER A 357 -25.45 -26.73 4.19
N GLU A 358 -25.24 -26.66 5.51
CA GLU A 358 -24.64 -27.77 6.26
C GLU A 358 -25.04 -27.70 7.76
N PRO A 359 -25.44 -28.82 8.40
CA PRO A 359 -26.00 -28.80 9.75
C PRO A 359 -24.90 -28.82 10.83
N LEU A 360 -24.99 -27.90 11.80
CA LEU A 360 -24.11 -27.83 12.97
C LEU A 360 -24.36 -28.98 13.96
N LEU A 361 -23.28 -29.54 14.51
CA LEU A 361 -23.27 -30.63 15.49
C LEU A 361 -23.92 -30.23 16.84
N PRO A 362 -24.45 -31.20 17.63
CA PRO A 362 -25.35 -30.92 18.77
C PRO A 362 -24.76 -30.18 19.98
N GLN A 363 -23.44 -29.97 20.06
CA GLN A 363 -22.79 -29.53 21.30
C GLN A 363 -22.75 -28.00 21.50
N GLU A 364 -23.00 -27.19 20.47
CA GLU A 364 -22.94 -25.73 20.60
C GLU A 364 -24.22 -25.07 21.15
N LYS A 365 -25.33 -25.81 21.29
CA LYS A 365 -26.59 -25.28 21.83
C LYS A 365 -26.64 -25.19 23.37
N LEU A 366 -25.67 -25.74 24.08
CA LEU A 366 -25.70 -25.83 25.55
C LEU A 366 -24.95 -24.72 26.29
N LEU A 367 -24.20 -23.85 25.59
CA LEU A 367 -23.39 -22.80 26.21
C LEU A 367 -23.97 -21.37 26.05
N ALA A 368 -25.01 -21.18 25.25
CA ALA A 368 -25.56 -19.86 24.95
C ALA A 368 -26.70 -19.40 25.89
N GLN A 369 -26.71 -19.84 27.16
CA GLN A 369 -27.80 -19.47 28.06
C GLN A 369 -27.36 -19.27 29.52
N LYS A 370 -26.74 -18.11 29.80
CA LYS A 370 -26.87 -17.35 31.06
C LYS A 370 -25.94 -16.13 31.07
N ILE A 371 -26.46 -14.94 30.73
CA ILE A 371 -25.96 -13.67 31.26
C ILE A 371 -27.19 -12.81 31.56
N PRO A 372 -27.38 -12.30 32.80
CA PRO A 372 -28.52 -11.44 33.14
C PRO A 372 -28.30 -10.01 32.64
N ASP A 373 -29.37 -9.39 32.15
CA ASP A 373 -29.44 -8.00 31.73
C ASP A 373 -29.32 -7.05 32.94
N GLN A 374 -28.23 -6.28 33.02
CA GLN A 374 -28.22 -5.02 33.77
C GLN A 374 -27.15 -4.05 33.24
N ASP A 375 -27.60 -2.82 33.01
CA ASP A 375 -26.85 -1.56 32.85
C ASP A 375 -26.12 -1.32 31.52
N LEU A 376 -26.88 -0.89 30.51
CA LEU A 376 -26.38 -0.10 29.38
C LEU A 376 -27.08 1.27 29.34
N GLU A 377 -26.73 2.14 30.29
CA GLU A 377 -26.99 3.57 30.15
C GLU A 377 -25.87 4.24 29.34
N ALA A 378 -26.29 4.82 28.22
CA ALA A 378 -25.78 6.04 27.60
C ALA A 378 -24.25 6.26 27.59
N ASN A 379 -23.61 5.83 26.49
CA ASN A 379 -22.54 6.64 25.91
C ASN A 379 -22.79 6.83 24.42
N ASN A 380 -23.59 7.86 24.11
CA ASN A 380 -23.97 8.28 22.77
C ASN A 380 -22.77 9.00 22.11
N ASN A 381 -21.65 8.31 21.93
CA ASN A 381 -20.61 8.76 21.02
C ASN A 381 -21.04 8.38 19.61
N LYS A 382 -21.66 9.35 18.95
CA LYS A 382 -22.00 9.34 17.54
C LYS A 382 -20.74 8.99 16.73
N VAL A 383 -20.61 7.71 16.38
CA VAL A 383 -19.60 7.25 15.43
C VAL A 383 -19.91 7.93 14.10
N GLU A 384 -19.15 8.96 13.74
CA GLU A 384 -19.20 9.55 12.41
C GLU A 384 -18.68 8.51 11.42
N ILE A 385 -19.60 7.70 10.90
CA ILE A 385 -19.36 6.85 9.74
C ILE A 385 -19.02 7.80 8.59
N LYS A 386 -17.73 7.94 8.29
CA LYS A 386 -17.23 8.67 7.13
C LYS A 386 -17.60 7.84 5.90
N VAL A 387 -18.83 8.01 5.42
CA VAL A 387 -19.31 7.34 4.21
C VAL A 387 -18.44 7.80 3.05
N LYS A 388 -17.67 6.86 2.50
CA LYS A 388 -16.87 7.03 1.29
C LYS A 388 -17.77 7.59 0.20
N LEU A 389 -17.43 8.76 -0.36
CA LEU A 389 -18.12 9.24 -1.55
C LEU A 389 -17.79 8.27 -2.67
N ASP A 390 -18.77 7.49 -3.10
CA ASP A 390 -18.62 6.62 -4.24
C ASP A 390 -18.47 7.53 -5.47
N SER A 391 -17.30 7.51 -6.12
CA SER A 391 -16.99 8.32 -7.30
C SER A 391 -18.00 8.12 -8.45
N LYS A 392 -18.72 6.99 -8.42
CA LYS A 392 -19.89 6.70 -9.26
C LYS A 392 -21.00 7.75 -9.16
N THR A 393 -21.17 8.42 -8.03
CA THR A 393 -22.24 9.41 -7.83
C THR A 393 -22.00 10.70 -8.62
N PHE A 394 -20.74 11.15 -8.71
CA PHE A 394 -20.33 12.29 -9.52
C PHE A 394 -20.51 11.99 -11.01
N PHE A 395 -19.99 10.86 -11.49
CA PHE A 395 -20.15 10.44 -12.89
C PHE A 395 -21.62 10.23 -13.28
N SER A 396 -22.45 9.78 -12.34
CA SER A 396 -23.90 9.65 -12.56
C SER A 396 -24.58 11.01 -12.70
N ASN A 397 -24.15 12.03 -11.94
CA ASN A 397 -24.70 13.38 -12.04
C ASN A 397 -24.33 14.04 -13.38
N GLU A 398 -23.06 13.95 -13.80
CA GLU A 398 -22.60 14.47 -15.09
C GLU A 398 -23.34 13.81 -16.26
N ARG A 399 -23.50 12.48 -16.23
CA ARG A 399 -24.26 11.75 -17.25
C ARG A 399 -25.71 12.24 -17.34
N THR A 400 -26.37 12.45 -16.19
CA THR A 400 -27.74 12.98 -16.20
C THR A 400 -27.79 14.39 -16.78
N PHE A 401 -26.86 15.27 -16.42
CA PHE A 401 -26.78 16.62 -16.98
C PHE A 401 -26.58 16.62 -18.51
N ILE A 402 -25.65 15.80 -19.00
CA ILE A 402 -25.41 15.62 -20.44
C ILE A 402 -26.68 15.13 -21.14
N SER A 403 -27.40 14.18 -20.56
CA SER A 403 -28.65 13.67 -21.16
C SER A 403 -29.72 14.77 -21.30
N TRP A 404 -29.88 15.65 -20.31
CA TRP A 404 -30.83 16.77 -20.38
C TRP A 404 -30.42 17.82 -21.42
N LEU A 405 -29.12 18.11 -21.54
CA LEU A 405 -28.60 18.99 -22.58
C LEU A 405 -28.80 18.42 -23.98
N GLN A 406 -28.61 17.12 -24.16
CA GLN A 406 -28.87 16.44 -25.43
C GLN A 406 -30.35 16.59 -25.85
N PHE A 407 -31.31 16.45 -24.91
CA PHE A 407 -32.73 16.71 -25.19
C PHE A 407 -33.01 18.18 -25.56
N SER A 408 -32.41 19.13 -24.84
CA SER A 408 -32.54 20.56 -25.19
C SER A 408 -31.98 20.86 -26.58
N ALA A 409 -30.83 20.28 -26.94
CA ALA A 409 -30.23 20.43 -28.27
C ALA A 409 -31.12 19.86 -29.38
N LEU A 410 -31.79 18.73 -29.14
CA LEU A 410 -32.77 18.17 -30.10
C LEU A 410 -33.97 19.11 -30.31
N LEU A 411 -34.52 19.68 -29.22
CA LEU A 411 -35.60 20.66 -29.31
C LEU A 411 -35.17 21.95 -30.03
N LEU A 412 -33.94 22.42 -29.77
CA LEU A 412 -33.39 23.59 -30.44
C LEU A 412 -33.17 23.34 -31.93
N SER A 413 -32.69 22.15 -32.31
CA SER A 413 -32.56 21.76 -33.72
C SER A 413 -33.91 21.70 -34.43
N ALA A 414 -34.92 21.07 -33.82
CA ALA A 414 -36.29 21.04 -34.35
C ALA A 414 -36.87 22.46 -34.49
N SER A 415 -36.60 23.32 -33.51
CA SER A 415 -37.02 24.71 -33.51
C SER A 415 -36.38 25.52 -34.65
N VAL A 416 -35.07 25.41 -34.83
CA VAL A 416 -34.34 26.13 -35.90
C VAL A 416 -34.84 25.69 -37.28
N ASN A 417 -35.14 24.40 -37.46
CA ASN A 417 -35.74 23.89 -38.69
C ASN A 417 -37.11 24.54 -38.97
N LEU A 418 -37.97 24.67 -37.96
CA LEU A 418 -39.27 25.34 -38.09
C LEU A 418 -39.15 26.84 -38.36
N LEU A 419 -38.13 27.50 -37.81
CA LEU A 419 -37.89 28.93 -38.02
C LEU A 419 -37.36 29.24 -39.43
N ASN A 420 -36.46 28.38 -39.94
CA ASN A 420 -35.84 28.57 -41.26
C ASN A 420 -36.78 28.21 -42.42
N PHE A 421 -37.53 27.12 -42.30
CA PHE A 421 -38.33 26.56 -43.40
C PHE A 421 -39.84 26.66 -43.21
N GLY A 422 -40.31 27.19 -42.07
CA GLY A 422 -41.73 27.22 -41.73
C GLY A 422 -42.48 28.49 -42.16
N ASP A 423 -43.78 28.31 -42.41
CA ASP A 423 -44.77 29.38 -42.60
C ASP A 423 -44.93 30.26 -41.35
N SER A 424 -45.65 31.38 -41.45
CA SER A 424 -45.87 32.33 -40.35
C SER A 424 -46.36 31.67 -39.05
N THR A 425 -47.19 30.63 -39.12
CA THR A 425 -47.65 29.84 -37.97
C THR A 425 -46.57 28.90 -37.43
N SER A 426 -45.76 28.31 -38.30
CA SER A 426 -44.63 27.43 -37.92
C SER A 426 -43.49 28.20 -37.26
N ARG A 427 -43.28 29.47 -37.62
CA ARG A 427 -42.31 30.35 -36.96
C ARG A 427 -42.70 30.66 -35.51
N ILE A 428 -43.99 30.86 -35.25
CA ILE A 428 -44.51 31.06 -33.88
C ILE A 428 -44.30 29.78 -33.07
N ALA A 429 -44.61 28.61 -33.64
CA ALA A 429 -44.35 27.32 -32.98
C ALA A 429 -42.85 27.09 -32.72
N GLY A 430 -41.97 27.45 -33.66
CA GLY A 430 -40.52 27.45 -33.46
C GLY A 430 -40.11 28.33 -32.26
N GLY A 431 -40.61 29.57 -32.19
CA GLY A 431 -40.34 30.45 -31.05
C GLY A 431 -40.73 29.84 -29.69
N VAL A 432 -41.87 29.13 -29.62
CA VAL A 432 -42.29 28.40 -28.42
C VAL A 432 -41.33 27.26 -28.08
N PHE A 433 -40.86 26.50 -29.07
CA PHE A 433 -39.87 25.44 -28.85
C PHE A 433 -38.50 25.96 -28.39
N VAL A 434 -38.03 27.12 -28.87
CA VAL A 434 -36.82 27.79 -28.33
C VAL A 434 -37.00 28.09 -26.84
N GLY A 435 -38.15 28.65 -26.45
CA GLY A 435 -38.44 28.99 -25.06
C GLY A 435 -38.43 27.76 -24.15
N ILE A 436 -39.06 26.66 -24.59
CA ILE A 436 -39.07 25.39 -23.87
C ILE A 436 -37.65 24.81 -23.77
N ALA A 437 -36.88 24.80 -24.87
CA ALA A 437 -35.50 24.30 -24.88
C ALA A 437 -34.60 25.06 -23.89
N GLY A 438 -34.74 26.40 -23.84
CA GLY A 438 -34.04 27.25 -22.87
C GLY A 438 -34.46 26.96 -21.42
N GLY A 439 -35.76 26.78 -21.16
CA GLY A 439 -36.27 26.40 -19.85
C GLY A 439 -35.73 25.05 -19.36
N VAL A 440 -35.65 24.06 -20.25
CA VAL A 440 -35.09 22.73 -19.95
C VAL A 440 -33.58 22.81 -19.67
N ALA A 441 -32.84 23.63 -20.43
CA ALA A 441 -31.42 23.83 -20.20
C ALA A 441 -31.14 24.49 -18.83
N LEU A 442 -31.88 25.55 -18.48
CA LEU A 442 -31.78 26.21 -17.18
C LEU A 442 -32.16 25.27 -16.03
N TYR A 443 -33.20 24.45 -16.20
CA TYR A 443 -33.58 23.43 -15.23
C TYR A 443 -32.46 22.41 -15.00
N SER A 444 -31.82 21.93 -16.07
CA SER A 444 -30.70 20.98 -15.96
C SER A 444 -29.49 21.56 -15.22
N LEU A 445 -29.19 22.85 -15.44
CA LEU A 445 -28.11 23.54 -14.75
C LEU A 445 -28.42 23.70 -13.26
N TYR A 446 -29.63 24.18 -12.94
CA TYR A 446 -30.09 24.30 -11.56
C TYR A 446 -30.04 22.95 -10.82
N ARG A 447 -30.48 21.86 -11.45
CA ARG A 447 -30.43 20.52 -10.85
C ARG A 447 -28.99 20.04 -10.65
N PHE A 448 -28.10 20.30 -11.60
CA PHE A 448 -26.68 19.94 -11.49
C PHE A 448 -26.02 20.66 -10.31
N GLU A 449 -26.16 21.98 -10.21
CA GLU A 449 -25.60 22.78 -9.12
C GLU A 449 -26.19 22.40 -7.76
N ARG A 450 -27.52 22.23 -7.69
CA ARG A 450 -28.18 21.81 -6.44
C ARG A 450 -27.69 20.45 -5.97
N ARG A 451 -27.48 19.49 -6.87
CA ARG A 451 -26.96 18.16 -6.51
C ARG A 451 -25.48 18.21 -6.15
N ALA A 452 -24.67 18.97 -6.87
CA ALA A 452 -23.26 19.20 -6.53
C ALA A 452 -23.12 19.83 -5.13
N TRP A 453 -23.96 20.82 -4.82
CA TRP A 453 -24.03 21.45 -3.49
C TRP A 453 -24.44 20.45 -2.39
N MET A 454 -25.46 19.61 -2.63
CA MET A 454 -25.89 18.58 -1.67
C MET A 454 -24.84 17.50 -1.43
N ILE A 455 -24.07 17.13 -2.46
CA ILE A 455 -22.94 16.18 -2.34
C ILE A 455 -21.81 16.81 -1.51
N GLY A 456 -21.53 18.11 -1.70
CA GLY A 456 -20.55 18.86 -0.90
C GLY A 456 -20.94 19.00 0.58
N HIS A 457 -22.23 19.18 0.88
CA HIS A 457 -22.72 19.42 2.25
C HIS A 457 -23.24 18.17 2.98
N ARG A 458 -23.07 16.97 2.40
CA ARG A 458 -23.43 15.67 3.02
C ARG A 458 -24.87 15.60 3.56
N SER A 459 -25.85 16.16 2.84
CA SER A 459 -27.24 16.12 3.28
C SER A 459 -27.89 14.75 3.00
N ILE A 460 -28.45 14.13 4.04
CA ILE A 460 -29.17 12.85 3.94
C ILE A 460 -30.55 13.13 3.31
N GLY A 461 -30.67 12.95 2.00
CA GLY A 461 -31.90 13.17 1.26
C GLY A 461 -31.96 12.34 -0.03
N ARG A 462 -33.17 12.09 -0.56
CA ARG A 462 -33.36 11.33 -1.81
C ARG A 462 -32.78 12.11 -3.00
N TYR A 463 -31.82 11.50 -3.70
CA TYR A 463 -31.10 12.12 -4.84
C TYR A 463 -31.79 11.91 -6.21
N GLU A 464 -32.97 11.30 -6.24
CA GLU A 464 -33.65 10.92 -7.47
C GLU A 464 -34.52 12.07 -8.02
N ASP A 465 -34.63 12.13 -9.35
CA ASP A 465 -35.53 13.04 -10.05
C ASP A 465 -36.80 12.32 -10.44
N LEU A 466 -37.82 12.39 -9.60
CA LEU A 466 -39.09 11.70 -9.84
C LEU A 466 -40.01 12.49 -10.79
N TRP A 467 -39.79 13.81 -10.94
CA TRP A 467 -40.76 14.73 -11.54
C TRP A 467 -40.29 15.36 -12.85
N GLY A 468 -38.97 15.47 -13.09
CA GLY A 468 -38.41 16.13 -14.26
C GLY A 468 -38.94 15.60 -15.59
N PRO A 469 -38.76 14.30 -15.91
CA PRO A 469 -39.20 13.73 -17.18
C PRO A 469 -40.72 13.83 -17.40
N ALA A 470 -41.50 13.61 -16.34
CA ALA A 470 -42.96 13.72 -16.38
C ALA A 470 -43.43 15.14 -16.71
N ALA A 471 -42.82 16.16 -16.09
CA ALA A 471 -43.12 17.55 -16.36
C ALA A 471 -42.78 17.94 -17.82
N LEU A 472 -41.63 17.47 -18.34
CA LEU A 472 -41.23 17.73 -19.73
C LEU A 472 -42.23 17.12 -20.73
N CYS A 473 -42.69 15.89 -20.50
CA CYS A 473 -43.70 15.25 -21.35
C CYS A 473 -45.00 16.06 -21.38
N VAL A 474 -45.49 16.54 -20.23
CA VAL A 474 -46.72 17.35 -20.17
C VAL A 474 -46.54 18.67 -20.93
N ILE A 475 -45.40 19.35 -20.75
CA ILE A 475 -45.10 20.61 -21.46
C ILE A 475 -45.05 20.40 -22.98
N LEU A 476 -44.42 19.32 -23.45
CA LEU A 476 -44.36 19.00 -24.88
C LEU A 476 -45.74 18.67 -25.47
N VAL A 477 -46.58 17.91 -24.74
CA VAL A 477 -47.95 17.63 -25.18
C VAL A 477 -48.76 18.92 -25.29
N CYS A 478 -48.67 19.81 -24.30
CA CYS A 478 -49.30 21.12 -24.36
C CYS A 478 -48.80 21.94 -25.55
N ALA A 479 -47.49 21.97 -25.82
CA ALA A 479 -46.90 22.67 -26.96
C ALA A 479 -47.40 22.10 -28.30
N LEU A 480 -47.58 20.78 -28.38
CA LEU A 480 -48.10 20.11 -29.57
C LEU A 480 -49.59 20.40 -29.78
N ILE A 481 -50.40 20.43 -28.72
CA ILE A 481 -51.81 20.83 -28.78
C ILE A 481 -51.94 22.27 -29.26
N VAL A 482 -51.12 23.18 -28.74
CA VAL A 482 -51.09 24.59 -29.17
C VAL A 482 -50.71 24.70 -30.65
N ASN A 483 -49.75 23.91 -31.13
CA ASN A 483 -49.37 23.86 -32.54
C ASN A 483 -50.55 23.41 -33.42
N ILE A 484 -51.24 22.33 -33.04
CA ILE A 484 -52.42 21.84 -33.77
C ILE A 484 -53.53 22.90 -33.77
N TYR A 485 -53.80 23.53 -32.64
CA TYR A 485 -54.81 24.59 -32.53
C TYR A 485 -54.49 25.80 -33.43
N LEU A 486 -53.24 26.25 -33.45
CA LEU A 486 -52.78 27.35 -34.31
C LEU A 486 -52.77 27.00 -35.81
N ARG A 487 -52.83 25.71 -36.16
CA ARG A 487 -52.91 25.24 -37.54
C ARG A 487 -54.35 25.05 -38.03
N PHE A 488 -55.29 24.78 -37.12
CA PHE A 488 -56.72 24.65 -37.42
C PHE A 488 -57.48 25.98 -37.41
N ARG A 489 -56.93 27.01 -36.76
CA ARG A 489 -57.41 28.39 -36.83
C ARG A 489 -56.70 29.14 -37.95
#